data_AF-A0A439YHP2-F1
#
_entry.id   AF-A0A439YHP2-F1
#
_cell.length_a   1.000
_cell.length_b   1.000
_cell.length_c   1.000
_cell.angle_alpha   90.00
_cell.angle_beta   90.00
_cell.angle_gamma   90.00
#
_symmetry.space_group_name_H-M   'P 1'
#
loop_
_entity.id
_entity.type
_entity.pdbx_description
1 polymer ?
#
loop_
_entity_poly.entity_id
_entity_poly.type
_entity_poly.pdbx_seq_one_letter_code
_entity_poly.pdbx_strand_id
1 'polypeptide(L)' 'MSEKPPYMPTGIGTGMMSDDETKVGVLIFETAQGNFDFAVNLQAVDILTKAINKIEMHLRSGKTR' A
#
# COMPACT_ATOMS: atom_id res chain seq x y z
N MET A 1 20.67 2.41 -16.46
CA MET A 1 19.36 1.73 -16.33
C MET A 1 19.20 1.38 -14.85
N SER A 2 18.06 1.64 -14.23
CA SER A 2 17.90 1.49 -12.78
C SER A 2 18.14 0.03 -12.36
N GLU A 3 19.14 -0.22 -11.51
CA GLU A 3 19.59 -1.54 -11.06
C GLU A 3 18.63 -2.27 -10.12
N LYS A 4 17.38 -1.81 -10.00
CA LYS A 4 16.43 -2.38 -9.06
C LYS A 4 15.97 -3.75 -9.56
N PRO A 5 15.92 -4.78 -8.69
CA PRO A 5 15.34 -6.06 -9.03
C PRO A 5 13.92 -5.90 -9.60
N PRO A 6 13.51 -6.76 -10.54
CA PRO A 6 12.13 -6.75 -11.03
C PRO A 6 11.16 -6.89 -9.85
N TYR A 7 10.06 -6.12 -9.89
CA TYR A 7 9.01 -6.11 -8.86
C TYR A 7 9.43 -5.55 -7.49
N MET A 8 10.52 -4.78 -7.44
CA MET A 8 10.90 -4.08 -6.21
C MET A 8 9.84 -3.05 -5.82
N PRO A 9 9.25 -3.12 -4.59
CA PRO A 9 8.27 -2.15 -4.14
C PRO A 9 8.83 -0.73 -4.10
N THR A 10 8.09 0.20 -4.70
CA THR A 10 8.36 1.65 -4.70
C THR A 10 7.37 2.43 -3.85
N GLY A 11 6.21 1.82 -3.56
CA GLY A 11 5.16 2.39 -2.74
C GLY A 11 4.33 1.29 -2.08
N ILE A 12 3.68 1.65 -0.98
CA ILE A 12 2.71 0.82 -0.26
C ILE A 12 1.45 1.67 -0.08
N GLY A 13 0.31 1.09 -0.41
CA GLY A 13 -0.99 1.71 -0.23
C GLY A 13 -2.05 0.70 0.21
N THR A 14 -3.22 1.20 0.54
CA THR A 14 -4.40 0.39 0.83
C THR A 14 -5.59 0.91 0.03
N GLY A 15 -6.53 0.02 -0.27
CA GLY A 15 -7.73 0.35 -1.02
C GLY A 15 -8.89 -0.58 -0.73
N MET A 16 -9.97 -0.43 -1.50
CA MET A 16 -11.09 -1.35 -1.53
C MET A 16 -11.32 -1.81 -2.96
N MET A 17 -11.65 -3.09 -3.11
CA MET A 17 -12.09 -3.68 -4.37
C MET A 17 -13.50 -4.25 -4.16
N SER A 18 -14.36 -4.02 -5.14
CA SER A 18 -15.70 -4.62 -5.17
C SER A 18 -15.69 -5.69 -6.25
N ASP A 19 -16.06 -6.91 -5.89
CA ASP A 19 -16.35 -7.98 -6.83
C ASP A 19 -17.82 -8.34 -6.68
N ASP A 20 -18.65 -7.86 -7.61
CA ASP A 20 -20.11 -7.97 -7.83
C ASP A 20 -21.07 -8.02 -6.61
N GLU A 21 -20.76 -8.76 -5.54
CA GLU A 21 -21.52 -8.86 -4.30
C GLU A 21 -20.70 -8.62 -3.02
N THR A 22 -19.36 -8.66 -3.08
CA THR A 22 -18.49 -8.59 -1.89
C THR A 22 -17.46 -7.47 -2.01
N LYS A 23 -17.33 -6.69 -0.94
CA LYS A 23 -16.23 -5.73 -0.78
C LYS A 23 -15.09 -6.37 -0.02
N VAL A 24 -13.90 -6.32 -0.60
CA VAL A 24 -12.64 -6.72 0.06
C VAL A 24 -11.73 -5.53 0.21
N GLY A 25 -10.93 -5.54 1.27
CA GLY A 25 -9.81 -4.61 1.39
C GLY A 25 -8.68 -5.08 0.48
N VAL A 26 -7.85 -4.17 0.01
CA VAL A 26 -6.64 -4.52 -0.72
C VAL A 26 -5.42 -3.81 -0.14
N LEU A 27 -4.32 -4.54 0.00
CA LEU A 27 -2.98 -4.00 0.22
C LEU A 27 -2.29 -3.92 -1.15
N ILE A 28 -1.78 -2.76 -1.50
CA ILE A 28 -1.25 -2.47 -2.83
C ILE A 28 0.25 -2.24 -2.69
N PHE A 29 1.05 -3.02 -3.41
CA PHE A 29 2.47 -2.75 -3.61
C PHE A 29 2.67 -2.16 -5.00
N GLU A 30 3.08 -0.90 -5.02
CA GLU A 30 3.42 -0.22 -6.27
C GLU A 30 4.83 -0.65 -6.68
N THR A 31 5.03 -0.99 -7.94
CA THR A 31 6.35 -1.27 -8.50
C THR A 31 6.51 -0.55 -9.83
N ALA A 32 7.75 -0.44 -10.31
CA ALA A 32 8.00 0.14 -11.63
C ALA A 32 7.39 -0.67 -12.80
N GLN A 33 7.01 -1.93 -12.56
CA GLN A 33 6.44 -2.84 -13.55
C GLN A 33 4.91 -2.96 -13.44
N GLY A 34 4.29 -2.33 -12.44
CA GLY A 34 2.86 -2.43 -12.17
C GLY A 34 2.56 -2.67 -10.69
N ASN A 35 1.27 -2.72 -10.36
CA ASN A 35 0.82 -2.91 -8.99
C ASN A 35 0.58 -4.39 -8.68
N PHE A 36 0.92 -4.79 -7.46
CA PHE A 36 0.51 -6.07 -6.89
C PHE A 36 -0.55 -5.81 -5.83
N ASP A 37 -1.75 -6.32 -6.08
CA ASP A 37 -2.90 -6.17 -5.20
C ASP A 37 -3.13 -7.46 -4.41
N PHE A 38 -3.07 -7.35 -3.10
CA PHE A 38 -3.33 -8.46 -2.18
C PHE A 38 -4.68 -8.25 -1.51
N ALA A 39 -5.64 -9.13 -1.78
CA ALA A 39 -6.92 -9.12 -1.10
C ALA A 39 -6.73 -9.44 0.39
N VAL A 40 -7.30 -8.58 1.24
CA VAL A 40 -7.25 -8.69 2.69
C VAL A 40 -8.63 -8.44 3.28
N ASN A 41 -8.85 -8.94 4.49
CA ASN A 41 -10.08 -8.65 5.23
C ASN A 41 -10.22 -7.13 5.46
N LEU A 42 -11.44 -6.61 5.39
CA LEU A 42 -11.76 -5.20 5.63
C LEU A 42 -11.23 -4.68 6.97
N GLN A 43 -11.28 -5.48 8.04
CA GLN A 43 -10.74 -5.11 9.34
C GLN A 43 -9.20 -4.96 9.29
N ALA A 44 -8.53 -5.82 8.53
CA ALA A 44 -7.08 -5.73 8.35
C ALA A 44 -6.71 -4.46 7.57
N VAL A 45 -7.49 -4.10 6.54
CA VAL A 45 -7.24 -2.89 5.73
C VAL A 45 -7.31 -1.61 6.57
N ASP A 46 -8.25 -1.52 7.52
CA ASP A 46 -8.38 -0.36 8.42
C ASP A 46 -7.13 -0.22 9.32
N ILE A 47 -6.66 -1.33 9.90
CA ILE A 47 -5.45 -1.33 10.75
C ILE A 47 -4.20 -0.99 9.92
N LEU A 48 -4.06 -1.55 8.73
CA LEU A 48 -2.93 -1.27 7.83
C LEU A 48 -2.92 0.20 7.40
N THR A 49 -4.09 0.77 7.09
CA THR A 49 -4.23 2.19 6.72
C THR A 49 -3.77 3.10 7.85
N LYS A 50 -4.17 2.80 9.10
CA LYS A 50 -3.71 3.55 10.28
C LYS A 50 -2.20 3.43 10.49
N ALA A 51 -1.63 2.24 10.29
CA ALA A 51 -0.20 2.02 10.42
C ALA A 51 0.60 2.80 9.36
N ILE A 52 0.19 2.73 8.09
CA ILE A 52 0.82 3.45 6.97
C ILE A 52 0.76 4.96 7.23
N ASN A 53 -0.41 5.50 7.58
CA ASN A 53 -0.57 6.93 7.89
C ASN A 53 0.35 7.39 9.03
N LYS A 54 0.51 6.58 10.08
CA LYS A 54 1.39 6.89 11.20
C LYS A 54 2.87 6.93 10.78
N ILE A 55 3.29 6.00 9.93
CA ILE A 55 4.64 5.97 9.36
C ILE A 55 4.86 7.19 8.47
N GLU A 56 3.93 7.49 7.56
CA GLU A 56 4.00 8.67 6.68
C GLU A 56 4.12 9.97 7.47
N MET A 57 3.31 10.13 8.53
CA MET A 57 3.41 11.30 9.41
C MET A 57 4.80 11.45 10.02
N HIS A 58 5.41 10.36 10.50
CA HIS A 58 6.76 10.42 11.07
C HIS A 58 7.82 10.75 10.01
N LEU A 59 7.72 10.14 8.83
CA LEU A 59 8.66 10.39 7.73
C LEU A 59 8.55 11.83 7.20
N ARG A 60 7.34 12.40 7.13
CA ARG A 60 7.12 13.80 6.74
C ARG A 60 7.61 14.77 7.80
N SER A 61 7.35 14.49 9.08
CA SER A 61 7.79 15.32 10.21
C SER A 61 9.32 15.40 10.33
N GLY A 62 10.03 14.35 9.92
CA GLY A 62 11.49 14.31 9.90
C GLY A 62 12.16 15.03 8.72
N LYS A 63 11.41 15.38 7.67
CA LYS A 63 11.95 16.03 6.45
C LYS A 63 11.97 17.56 6.51
N THR A 64 11.53 18.16 7.61
CA THR A 64 11.47 19.62 7.80
C THR A 64 12.79 20.24 8.34
N ARG A 65 13.95 19.61 8.08
CA ARG A 65 15.26 20.11 8.49
C ARG A 65 16.25 20.10 7.34
#